data_AF-A0A968T714-F1
#
_entry.id   AF-A0A968T714-F1
#
_cell.length_a   1.000
_cell.length_b   1.000
_cell.length_c   1.000
_cell.angle_alpha   90.00
_cell.angle_beta   90.00
_cell.angle_gamma   90.00
#
_symmetry.space_group_name_H-M   'P 1'
#
loop_
_entity.id
_entity.type
_entity.pdbx_description
1 polymer ?
#
loop_
_entity_poly.entity_id
_entity_poly.type
_entity_poly.pdbx_seq_one_letter_code
_entity_poly.pdbx_strand_id
1 'polypeptide(L)' 'MPSDNSNTLYVELVSPGSKIIETKVIRMDKGLGHGDFHLGDSIPSGNYQIRAYTNYMRNFGEIFFSKGNWSLSILME' A
#
# COMPACT_ATOMS: atom_id res chain seq x y z
N MET A 1 -18.32 -18.78 -15.68
CA MET A 1 -17.68 -18.43 -14.39
C MET A 1 -16.72 -17.29 -14.69
N PRO A 2 -16.73 -16.15 -13.97
CA PRO A 2 -15.80 -15.07 -14.29
C PRO A 2 -14.40 -15.53 -13.90
N SER A 3 -13.63 -15.91 -14.90
CA SER A 3 -12.24 -16.32 -14.84
C SER A 3 -11.33 -15.11 -14.65
N ASP A 4 -10.39 -15.24 -13.73
CA ASP A 4 -9.01 -14.72 -13.76
C ASP A 4 -8.75 -13.43 -14.55
N ASN A 5 -8.31 -12.38 -13.84
CA ASN A 5 -7.04 -11.68 -14.10
C ASN A 5 -7.03 -10.26 -13.51
N SER A 6 -6.92 -10.20 -12.18
CA SER A 6 -5.90 -9.32 -11.61
C SER A 6 -5.31 -9.96 -10.37
N ASN A 7 -4.55 -11.03 -10.58
CA ASN A 7 -3.79 -11.69 -9.50
C ASN A 7 -2.55 -10.89 -9.09
N THR A 8 -2.44 -9.64 -9.51
CA THR A 8 -1.32 -8.74 -9.20
C THR A 8 -1.86 -7.50 -8.50
N LEU A 9 -1.54 -7.36 -7.23
CA LEU A 9 -1.81 -6.18 -6.42
C LEU A 9 -0.52 -5.35 -6.33
N TYR A 10 -0.62 -4.08 -6.68
CA TYR A 10 0.41 -3.10 -6.42
C TYR A 10 0.07 -2.41 -5.11
N VAL A 11 0.99 -2.39 -4.17
CA VAL A 11 0.84 -1.72 -2.89
C VAL A 11 1.97 -0.71 -2.74
N GLU A 12 1.63 0.56 -2.55
CA GLU A 12 2.60 1.65 -2.40
C GLU A 12 2.52 2.21 -0.99
N LEU A 13 3.68 2.36 -0.36
CA LEU A 13 3.86 3.18 0.84
C LEU A 13 4.22 4.61 0.40
N VAL A 14 3.42 5.57 0.82
CA VAL A 14 3.56 6.98 0.43
C VAL A 14 3.84 7.82 1.67
N SER A 15 4.87 8.66 1.57
CA SER A 15 5.31 9.57 2.62
C SER A 15 4.34 10.74 2.83
N PRO A 16 4.47 11.48 3.96
CA PRO A 16 3.72 12.71 4.20
C PRO A 16 3.91 13.76 3.08
N GLY A 17 5.10 13.78 2.46
CA GLY A 17 5.41 14.64 1.31
C GLY A 17 4.86 14.13 -0.03
N SER A 18 3.93 13.17 -0.03
CA SER A 18 3.35 12.54 -1.22
C SER A 18 4.35 11.80 -2.12
N LYS A 19 5.51 11.40 -1.57
CA LYS A 19 6.51 10.62 -2.28
C LYS A 19 6.28 9.13 -2.06
N ILE A 20 6.29 8.33 -3.12
CA ILE A 20 6.32 6.87 -3.01
C ILE A 20 7.68 6.45 -2.43
N ILE A 21 7.65 5.81 -1.26
CA ILE A 21 8.83 5.29 -0.56
C ILE A 21 9.16 3.89 -1.07
N GLU A 22 8.14 3.05 -1.16
CA GLU A 22 8.29 1.66 -1.59
C GLU A 22 7.03 1.22 -2.34
N THR A 23 7.24 0.36 -3.34
CA THR A 23 6.16 -0.34 -4.06
C THR A 23 6.40 -1.83 -3.95
N LYS A 24 5.41 -2.57 -3.46
CA LYS A 24 5.38 -4.03 -3.47
C LYS A 24 4.41 -4.53 -4.52
N VAL A 25 4.83 -5.56 -5.25
CA VAL A 25 3.98 -6.31 -6.19
C VAL A 25 3.64 -7.64 -5.54
N ILE A 26 2.39 -7.79 -5.15
CA ILE A 26 1.90 -8.95 -4.41
C ILE A 26 1.05 -9.80 -5.34
N ARG A 27 1.40 -11.08 -5.47
CA ARG A 27 0.53 -12.04 -6.13
C ARG A 27 -0.63 -12.37 -5.20
N MET A 28 -1.85 -12.15 -5.67
CA MET A 28 -3.06 -12.51 -4.94
C MET A 28 -3.42 -13.97 -5.21
N ASP A 29 -3.85 -14.68 -4.16
CA ASP A 29 -4.50 -15.98 -4.24
C ASP A 29 -5.94 -15.85 -3.72
N LYS A 30 -6.91 -16.26 -4.53
CA LYS A 30 -8.35 -16.16 -4.23
C LYS A 30 -8.81 -14.79 -3.69
N GLY A 31 -8.26 -13.71 -4.26
CA GLY A 31 -8.62 -12.34 -3.86
C GLY A 31 -7.87 -11.80 -2.63
N LEU A 32 -6.95 -12.57 -2.05
CA LEU A 32 -6.16 -12.17 -0.89
C LEU A 32 -4.68 -12.07 -1.26
N GLY A 33 -4.01 -11.04 -0.76
CA GLY A 33 -2.56 -10.86 -0.89
C GLY A 33 -1.98 -10.51 0.46
N HIS A 34 -0.79 -11.04 0.77
CA HIS A 34 -0.09 -10.78 2.02
C HIS A 34 1.21 -10.03 1.75
N GLY A 35 1.47 -9.01 2.56
CA GLY A 35 2.69 -8.23 2.52
C GLY A 35 2.74 -7.24 3.68
N ASP A 36 3.94 -6.80 3.99
CA ASP A 36 4.28 -5.87 5.04
C ASP A 36 5.16 -4.74 4.47
N PHE A 37 5.33 -3.64 5.20
CA PHE A 37 6.37 -2.65 4.91
C PHE A 37 7.26 -2.52 6.13
N HIS A 38 8.57 -2.58 5.92
CA HIS A 38 9.52 -2.31 7.00
C HIS A 38 9.81 -0.81 7.04
N LEU A 39 9.42 -0.15 8.13
CA LEU A 39 9.75 1.25 8.34
C LEU A 39 11.11 1.32 9.03
N GLY A 40 12.07 2.03 8.44
CA GLY A 40 13.37 2.23 9.07
C GLY A 40 13.28 3.16 10.29
N ASP A 41 14.19 2.99 11.24
CA ASP A 41 14.20 3.70 12.53
C ASP A 41 14.27 5.23 12.38
N SER A 42 14.86 5.72 11.30
CA SER A 42 15.04 7.15 11.01
C SER A 42 13.93 7.75 10.14
N ILE A 43 12.77 7.10 10.02
CA ILE A 43 11.70 7.58 9.17
C ILE A 43 11.07 8.88 9.76
N PRO A 44 10.89 9.95 8.97
CA PRO A 44 10.31 11.19 9.48
C PRO A 44 8.90 11.00 10.03
N SER A 45 8.56 11.71 11.10
CA SER A 45 7.18 11.73 11.62
C SER A 45 6.20 12.32 10.61
N GLY A 46 4.99 11.76 10.57
CA GLY A 46 3.88 12.29 9.76
C GLY A 46 2.90 11.22 9.30
N ASN A 47 1.94 11.63 8.47
CA ASN A 47 0.91 10.74 7.94
C ASN A 47 1.39 10.01 6.69
N TYR A 48 1.62 8.71 6.83
CA TYR A 48 1.91 7.82 5.72
C TYR A 48 0.61 7.26 5.13
N GLN A 49 0.58 7.04 3.83
CA GLN A 49 -0.56 6.43 3.14
C GLN A 49 -0.13 5.09 2.54
N ILE A 50 -1.03 4.11 2.59
CA ILE A 50 -0.91 2.89 1.81
C ILE A 50 -1.92 2.96 0.67
N ARG A 51 -1.45 2.80 -0.57
CA ARG A 51 -2.31 2.74 -1.77
C ARG A 51 -2.23 1.33 -2.33
N ALA A 52 -3.37 0.68 -2.50
CA ALA A 52 -3.43 -0.67 -3.05
C ALA A 52 -4.33 -0.67 -4.29
N TYR A 53 -3.81 -1.16 -5.41
CA TYR A 53 -4.55 -1.15 -6.68
C TYR A 53 -4.11 -2.28 -7.59
N THR A 54 -5.03 -2.69 -8.46
CA THR A 54 -4.76 -3.63 -9.56
C THR A 54 -4.46 -2.89 -10.86
N ASN A 55 -3.88 -3.56 -11.85
CA ASN A 55 -3.76 -2.96 -13.19
C ASN A 55 -5.13 -2.67 -13.81
N TYR A 56 -6.12 -3.51 -13.52
CA TYR A 56 -7.51 -3.28 -13.92
C TYR A 56 -8.02 -1.95 -13.33
N MET A 57 -7.92 -1.78 -12.01
CA MET A 57 -8.27 -0.55 -11.29
C MET A 57 -7.58 0.69 -11.86
N ARG A 58 -6.30 0.61 -12.19
CA ARG A 58 -5.54 1.71 -12.82
C ARG A 58 -6.15 2.14 -14.17
N ASN A 59 -6.62 1.18 -14.96
CA ASN A 59 -7.19 1.46 -16.29
C ASN A 59 -8.62 2.00 -16.22
N PHE A 60 -9.37 1.70 -15.14
CA PHE A 60 -10.76 2.11 -14.97
C PHE A 60 -10.98 3.23 -13.93
N GLY A 61 -9.89 3.75 -13.33
CA GLY A 61 -9.92 4.93 -12.45
C GLY A 61 -10.38 4.66 -11.01
N GLU A 62 -10.50 3.40 -10.60
CA GLU A 62 -10.90 3.03 -9.23
C GLU A 62 -9.68 2.78 -8.35
N ILE A 63 -9.30 3.74 -7.51
CA ILE A 63 -8.21 3.54 -6.53
C ILE A 63 -8.82 3.33 -5.15
N PHE A 64 -8.63 2.15 -4.56
CA PHE A 64 -9.03 1.90 -3.19
C PHE A 64 -8.03 2.57 -2.23
N PHE A 65 -8.53 3.50 -1.43
CA PHE A 65 -7.78 4.12 -0.33
C PHE A 65 -8.22 3.50 0.99
N SER A 66 -7.44 2.57 1.55
CA SER A 66 -7.61 2.22 2.96
C SER A 66 -6.85 3.26 3.80
N LYS A 67 -7.57 4.26 4.30
CA LYS A 67 -7.02 5.20 5.30
C LYS A 67 -7.06 4.54 6.67
N GLY A 68 -5.97 3.89 7.06
CA GLY A 68 -5.74 3.56 8.47
C GLY A 68 -5.11 4.76 9.17
N ASN A 69 -5.76 5.30 10.21
CA ASN A 69 -5.13 6.28 11.09
C ASN A 69 -4.18 5.53 12.03
N TRP A 70 -2.92 5.35 11.61
CA TRP A 70 -1.88 4.77 12.46
C TRP A 70 -1.01 5.90 13.00
N SER A 71 -1.12 6.22 14.28
CA SER A 71 -0.22 7.15 14.95
C SER A 71 1.02 6.39 15.40
N LEU A 72 2.13 6.53 14.68
CA LEU A 72 3.44 6.08 15.15
C LEU A 72 3.99 7.13 16.12
N SER A 73 3.84 6.90 17.43
CA SER A 73 4.56 7.64 18.46
C SER A 73 5.94 7.02 18.62
N ILE A 74 6.98 7.64 18.05
CA ILE A 74 8.36 7.30 18.41
C ILE A 74 8.61 7.89 19.79
N LEU A 75 8.69 7.04 20.81
CA LEU A 75 9.30 7.41 22.09
C LEU A 75 10.81 7.48 21.83
N MET A 76 11.35 8.70 21.76
CA MET A 76 12.78 8.90 21.95
C MET A 76 13.01 8.89 23.47
N GLU A 77 13.75 7.89 23.96
CA GLU A 77 14.41 7.97 25.27
C GLU A 77 15.65 8.85 25.20
#